data_AF-A0A966TQ20-F1
#
_entry.id   AF-A0A966TQ20-F1
#
_cell.length_a   1.000
_cell.length_b   1.000
_cell.length_c   1.000
_cell.angle_alpha   90.00
_cell.angle_beta   90.00
_cell.angle_gamma   90.00
#
_symmetry.space_group_name_H-M   'P 1'
#
loop_
_entity.id
_entity.type
_entity.pdbx_description
1 polymer ?
#
loop_
_entity_poly.entity_id
_entity_poly.type
_entity_poly.pdbx_seq_one_letter_code
_entity_poly.pdbx_strand_id
1 'polypeptide(L)'
;LPALLLAVVGLIDDVRKLSPWPRFIVQTSVASVSALLLVATDTLGSPTGSTFVDVLITILWIVGLANAINFFDNVDGGASGAIAISSGFLALLAVQGGQVLIAALSIVLCGATLGFLVWNKPPARIYMGDAGALFLGVLIASLSLRLDPNPINRISSFAVPIFLLAIPILDASVAVTKRLKRGVSPFQGGRDHLSHRLMGRGIEKRKTVFILWFLSTLFALLAVAISIAPYWLEGVVAGFGVFLWIVFFIFFTFQKDEN
;
A
#
# COMPACT_ATOMS: atom_id res chain seq x y z
N LEU A 1 9.08 -11.90 10.82
CA LEU A 1 8.14 -12.92 11.32
C LEU A 1 6.70 -12.66 10.88
N PRO A 2 6.09 -11.47 11.09
CA PRO A 2 4.69 -11.20 10.71
C PRO A 2 4.36 -11.52 9.26
N ALA A 3 5.22 -11.05 8.34
CA ALA A 3 5.07 -11.29 6.91
C ALA A 3 5.12 -12.79 6.55
N LEU A 4 6.04 -13.56 7.16
CA LEU A 4 6.14 -15.01 6.90
C LEU A 4 4.88 -15.76 7.34
N LEU A 5 4.32 -15.40 8.50
CA LEU A 5 3.06 -16.00 8.97
C LEU A 5 1.92 -15.71 8.00
N LEU A 6 1.81 -14.48 7.51
CA LEU A 6 0.77 -14.12 6.55
C LEU A 6 1.02 -14.66 5.14
N ALA A 7 2.27 -14.92 4.76
CA ALA A 7 2.61 -15.68 3.56
C ALA A 7 2.09 -17.11 3.66
N VAL A 8 2.28 -17.77 4.81
CA VAL A 8 1.77 -19.14 5.03
C VAL A 8 0.26 -19.17 4.99
N VAL A 9 -0.43 -18.21 5.63
CA VAL A 9 -1.89 -18.11 5.56
C VAL A 9 -2.37 -17.88 4.13
N GLY A 10 -1.74 -16.95 3.40
CA GLY A 10 -2.06 -16.69 2.01
C GLY A 10 -1.81 -17.92 1.12
N LEU A 11 -0.75 -18.69 1.37
CA LEU A 11 -0.48 -19.93 0.65
C LEU A 11 -1.53 -21.01 0.93
N ILE A 12 -1.98 -21.13 2.18
CA ILE A 12 -3.08 -22.03 2.54
C ILE A 12 -4.35 -21.60 1.82
N ASP A 13 -4.61 -20.29 1.72
CA ASP A 13 -5.77 -19.74 1.02
C ASP A 13 -5.71 -20.01 -0.49
N ASP A 14 -4.57 -19.78 -1.13
CA ASP A 14 -4.32 -20.08 -2.54
C ASP A 14 -4.60 -21.56 -2.88
N VAL A 15 -4.26 -22.47 -1.95
CA VAL A 15 -4.45 -23.93 -2.13
C VAL A 15 -5.86 -24.40 -1.77
N ARG A 16 -6.46 -23.87 -0.69
CA ARG A 16 -7.68 -24.42 -0.09
C ARG A 16 -8.93 -23.56 -0.28
N LYS A 17 -8.80 -22.32 -0.78
CA LYS A 17 -9.89 -21.33 -0.93
C LYS A 17 -10.68 -21.17 0.37
N LEU A 18 -10.04 -20.59 1.38
CA LEU A 18 -10.65 -20.37 2.68
C LEU A 18 -11.81 -19.36 2.57
N SER A 19 -12.67 -19.36 3.58
CA SER A 19 -13.58 -18.23 3.77
C SER A 19 -12.77 -16.99 4.19
N PRO A 20 -13.29 -15.76 3.98
CA PRO A 20 -12.54 -14.54 4.31
C PRO A 20 -12.21 -14.37 5.80
N TRP A 21 -12.98 -15.00 6.69
CA TRP A 21 -12.89 -14.80 8.14
C TRP A 21 -11.59 -15.32 8.78
N PRO A 22 -11.17 -16.59 8.57
CA PRO A 22 -9.88 -17.08 9.06
C PRO A 22 -8.70 -16.16 8.67
N ARG A 23 -8.67 -15.74 7.40
CA ARG A 23 -7.63 -14.86 6.87
C ARG A 23 -7.62 -13.52 7.61
N PHE A 24 -8.78 -12.90 7.76
CA PHE A 24 -8.93 -11.61 8.44
C PHE A 24 -8.60 -11.68 9.93
N ILE A 25 -8.97 -12.75 10.62
CA ILE A 25 -8.64 -12.98 12.03
C ILE A 25 -7.13 -13.05 12.21
N VAL A 26 -6.43 -13.87 11.41
CA VAL A 26 -4.97 -14.00 11.54
C VAL A 26 -4.26 -12.69 11.16
N GLN A 27 -4.69 -12.00 10.11
CA GLN A 27 -4.19 -10.66 9.77
C GLN A 27 -4.31 -9.69 10.94
N THR A 28 -5.49 -9.63 11.56
CA THR A 28 -5.76 -8.73 12.69
C THR A 28 -4.92 -9.12 13.91
N SER A 29 -4.82 -10.41 14.24
CA SER A 29 -3.98 -10.88 15.35
C SER A 29 -2.51 -10.54 15.14
N VAL A 30 -1.97 -10.78 13.94
CA VAL A 30 -0.58 -10.46 13.60
C VAL A 30 -0.33 -8.95 13.63
N ALA A 31 -1.28 -8.15 13.13
CA ALA A 31 -1.21 -6.69 13.19
C ALA A 31 -1.26 -6.17 14.62
N SER A 32 -2.12 -6.70 15.48
CA SER A 32 -2.21 -6.34 16.91
C SER A 32 -0.92 -6.62 17.66
N VAL A 33 -0.35 -7.82 17.49
CA VAL A 33 0.93 -8.16 18.12
C VAL A 33 2.04 -7.25 17.60
N SER A 34 2.08 -6.98 16.29
CA SER A 34 3.07 -6.08 15.70
C SER A 34 2.93 -4.65 16.23
N ALA A 35 1.70 -4.12 16.32
CA ALA A 35 1.43 -2.79 16.85
C ALA A 35 1.85 -2.65 18.32
N LEU A 36 1.48 -3.62 19.16
CA LEU A 36 1.86 -3.63 20.57
C LEU A 36 3.38 -3.69 20.75
N LEU A 37 4.08 -4.51 19.96
CA LEU A 37 5.53 -4.58 20.00
C LEU A 37 6.17 -3.25 19.56
N LEU A 38 5.73 -2.68 18.44
CA LEU A 38 6.31 -1.45 17.90
C LEU A 38 6.19 -0.27 18.88
N VAL A 39 5.06 -0.20 19.60
CA VAL A 39 4.81 0.80 20.64
C VAL A 39 5.59 0.48 21.91
N ALA A 40 5.62 -0.77 22.36
CA ALA A 40 6.35 -1.17 23.56
C ALA A 40 7.87 -0.99 23.44
N THR A 41 8.42 -1.10 22.23
CA THR A 41 9.85 -0.88 21.95
C THR A 41 10.17 0.55 21.54
N ASP A 42 9.22 1.49 21.64
CA ASP A 42 9.36 2.90 21.25
C ASP A 42 9.90 3.10 19.82
N THR A 43 9.59 2.15 18.92
CA THR A 43 10.04 2.21 17.51
C THR A 43 9.08 2.97 16.60
N LEU A 44 7.88 3.25 17.11
CA LEU A 44 6.82 4.03 16.47
C LEU A 44 6.79 5.48 16.96
N GLY A 45 7.36 5.75 18.15
CA GLY A 45 7.09 6.95 18.93
C GLY A 45 5.62 7.03 19.38
N SER A 46 5.16 8.26 19.65
CA SER A 46 3.72 8.54 19.87
C SER A 46 3.24 9.72 19.01
N PRO A 47 2.96 9.48 17.72
CA PRO A 47 2.57 10.53 16.78
C PRO A 47 1.31 11.30 17.18
N THR A 48 0.34 10.61 17.80
CA THR A 48 -0.91 11.23 18.28
C THR A 48 -0.82 11.71 19.73
N GLY A 49 0.19 11.28 20.50
CA GLY A 49 0.28 11.49 21.94
C GLY A 49 -0.59 10.52 22.76
N SER A 50 -1.30 9.58 22.11
CA SER A 50 -2.12 8.57 22.77
C SER A 50 -1.71 7.19 22.29
N THR A 51 -1.08 6.43 23.18
CA THR A 51 -0.66 5.04 22.94
C THR A 51 -1.80 4.18 22.41
N PHE A 52 -3.02 4.33 22.95
CA PHE A 52 -4.18 3.57 22.51
C PHE A 52 -4.55 3.89 21.05
N VAL A 53 -4.53 5.18 20.68
CA VAL A 53 -4.85 5.62 19.32
C VAL A 53 -3.75 5.19 18.34
N ASP A 54 -2.48 5.31 18.73
CA ASP A 54 -1.33 4.89 17.92
C ASP A 54 -1.36 3.37 17.63
N VAL A 55 -1.69 2.55 18.64
CA VAL A 55 -1.89 1.10 18.45
C VAL A 55 -3.03 0.83 17.48
N LEU A 56 -4.19 1.48 17.65
CA LEU A 56 -5.35 1.27 16.77
C LEU A 56 -5.05 1.66 15.32
N ILE A 57 -4.43 2.82 15.11
CA ILE A 57 -4.01 3.29 13.78
C ILE A 57 -3.02 2.29 13.16
N THR A 58 -2.06 1.79 13.92
CA THR A 58 -1.07 0.82 13.44
C THR A 58 -1.72 -0.50 13.01
N ILE A 59 -2.70 -1.00 13.77
CA ILE A 59 -3.45 -2.21 13.41
C ILE A 59 -4.18 -1.98 12.09
N LEU A 60 -4.93 -0.87 11.99
CA LEU A 60 -5.68 -0.52 10.78
C LEU A 60 -4.75 -0.32 9.57
N TRP A 61 -3.57 0.27 9.79
CA TRP A 61 -2.56 0.47 8.76
C TRP A 61 -2.05 -0.86 8.21
N ILE A 62 -1.63 -1.80 9.07
CA ILE A 62 -1.09 -3.09 8.66
C ILE A 62 -2.17 -3.95 7.98
N VAL A 63 -3.35 -4.09 8.60
CA VAL A 63 -4.44 -4.90 8.02
C VAL A 63 -4.97 -4.27 6.74
N GLY A 64 -5.15 -2.95 6.74
CA GLY A 64 -5.65 -2.18 5.61
C GLY A 64 -4.72 -2.29 4.41
N LEU A 65 -3.41 -2.09 4.61
CA LEU A 65 -2.44 -2.19 3.52
C LEU A 65 -2.23 -3.63 3.04
N ALA A 66 -2.23 -4.62 3.93
CA ALA A 66 -2.16 -6.02 3.50
C ALA A 66 -3.31 -6.37 2.54
N ASN A 67 -4.55 -5.96 2.87
CA ASN A 67 -5.70 -6.16 1.99
C ASN A 67 -5.67 -5.24 0.78
N ALA A 68 -5.16 -4.01 0.90
CA ALA A 68 -5.05 -3.09 -0.24
C ALA A 68 -4.09 -3.61 -1.31
N ILE A 69 -2.93 -4.15 -0.91
CA ILE A 69 -2.00 -4.78 -1.82
C ILE A 69 -2.61 -6.04 -2.45
N ASN A 70 -3.30 -6.88 -1.66
CA ASN A 70 -4.01 -8.05 -2.17
C ASN A 70 -5.09 -7.67 -3.20
N PHE A 71 -5.86 -6.60 -2.95
CA PHE A 71 -6.85 -6.09 -3.90
C PHE A 71 -6.19 -5.53 -5.15
N PHE A 72 -5.07 -4.85 -4.99
CA PHE A 72 -4.35 -4.21 -6.08
C PHE A 72 -3.63 -5.21 -7.00
N ASP A 73 -3.37 -6.43 -6.53
CA ASP A 73 -2.83 -7.55 -7.31
C ASP A 73 -3.89 -8.20 -8.23
N ASN A 74 -4.54 -7.38 -9.05
CA ASN A 74 -5.61 -7.79 -9.97
C ASN A 74 -5.19 -7.74 -11.45
N VAL A 75 -3.96 -7.28 -11.74
CA VAL A 75 -3.40 -7.18 -13.08
C VAL A 75 -1.89 -7.49 -13.06
N ASP A 76 -1.43 -8.31 -14.00
CA ASP A 76 -0.02 -8.68 -14.20
C ASP A 76 0.92 -7.45 -14.10
N GLY A 77 1.87 -7.47 -13.16
CA GLY A 77 2.85 -6.40 -12.97
C GLY A 77 2.32 -5.17 -12.23
N GLY A 78 1.02 -5.06 -11.96
CA GLY A 78 0.42 -3.91 -11.28
C GLY A 78 0.95 -3.74 -9.87
N ALA A 79 0.66 -4.70 -8.98
CA ALA A 79 1.07 -4.65 -7.59
C ALA A 79 2.59 -4.75 -7.40
N SER A 80 3.25 -5.68 -8.08
CA SER A 80 4.70 -5.86 -7.98
C SER A 80 5.47 -4.59 -8.38
N GLY A 81 5.08 -3.92 -9.46
CA GLY A 81 5.71 -2.67 -9.87
C GLY A 81 5.42 -1.50 -8.94
N ALA A 82 4.18 -1.36 -8.44
CA ALA A 82 3.88 -0.33 -7.45
C ALA A 82 4.68 -0.53 -6.15
N ILE A 83 4.80 -1.75 -5.64
CA ILE A 83 5.58 -2.06 -4.44
C ILE A 83 7.07 -1.80 -4.68
N ALA A 84 7.61 -2.14 -5.85
CA ALA A 84 8.98 -1.83 -6.22
C ALA A 84 9.24 -0.30 -6.20
N ILE A 85 8.34 0.49 -6.77
CA ILE A 85 8.41 1.95 -6.74
C ILE A 85 8.35 2.46 -5.30
N SER A 86 7.32 2.08 -4.54
CA SER A 86 7.11 2.51 -3.16
C SER A 86 8.31 2.15 -2.27
N SER A 87 8.84 0.93 -2.38
CA SER A 87 10.01 0.49 -1.60
C SER A 87 11.32 1.15 -2.05
N GLY A 88 11.48 1.45 -3.34
CA GLY A 88 12.62 2.24 -3.83
C GLY A 88 12.63 3.68 -3.28
N PHE A 89 11.48 4.36 -3.29
CA PHE A 89 11.35 5.69 -2.69
C PHE A 89 11.45 5.67 -1.16
N LEU A 90 10.90 4.64 -0.52
CA LEU A 90 11.08 4.40 0.92
C LEU A 90 12.55 4.23 1.28
N ALA A 91 13.31 3.47 0.48
CA ALA A 91 14.75 3.35 0.65
C ALA A 91 15.47 4.69 0.52
N LEU A 92 15.11 5.49 -0.50
CA LEU A 92 15.69 6.82 -0.71
C LEU A 92 15.48 7.74 0.50
N LEU A 93 14.24 7.80 1.01
CA LEU A 93 13.89 8.59 2.19
C LEU A 93 14.64 8.10 3.44
N ALA A 94 14.71 6.78 3.63
CA ALA A 94 15.43 6.19 4.76
C ALA A 94 16.94 6.46 4.70
N VAL A 95 17.57 6.42 3.52
CA VAL A 95 18.99 6.79 3.34
C VAL A 95 19.20 8.26 3.70
N GLN A 96 18.33 9.15 3.22
CA GLN A 96 18.40 10.57 3.52
C GLN A 96 18.29 10.86 5.03
N GLY A 97 17.41 10.12 5.72
CA GLY A 97 17.23 10.23 7.17
C GLY A 97 18.23 9.41 8.01
N GLY A 98 19.26 8.80 7.40
CA GLY A 98 20.25 7.98 8.14
C GLY A 98 19.69 6.67 8.73
N GLN A 99 18.50 6.23 8.33
CA GLN A 99 17.82 5.05 8.85
C GLN A 99 18.29 3.77 8.15
N VAL A 100 19.54 3.37 8.41
CA VAL A 100 20.26 2.29 7.71
C VAL A 100 19.46 0.98 7.62
N LEU A 101 18.82 0.54 8.71
CA LEU A 101 18.07 -0.72 8.71
C LEU A 101 16.83 -0.66 7.81
N ILE A 102 16.11 0.46 7.81
CA ILE A 102 14.91 0.65 6.98
C ILE A 102 15.32 0.79 5.51
N ALA A 103 16.40 1.51 5.23
CA ALA A 103 16.98 1.62 3.90
C ALA A 103 17.35 0.24 3.34
N ALA A 104 18.13 -0.55 4.08
CA ALA A 104 18.58 -1.87 3.64
C ALA A 104 17.40 -2.81 3.35
N LEU A 105 16.42 -2.90 4.26
CA LEU A 105 15.24 -3.75 4.07
C LEU A 105 14.36 -3.28 2.90
N SER A 106 14.24 -1.96 2.70
CA SER A 106 13.48 -1.40 1.58
C SER A 106 14.18 -1.65 0.24
N ILE A 107 15.52 -1.60 0.18
CA ILE A 107 16.30 -1.98 -1.00
C ILE A 107 16.11 -3.47 -1.33
N VAL A 108 16.17 -4.35 -0.33
CA VAL A 108 15.93 -5.79 -0.52
C VAL A 108 14.52 -6.03 -1.03
N LEU A 109 13.51 -5.35 -0.46
CA LEU A 109 12.12 -5.46 -0.91
C LEU A 109 11.96 -4.97 -2.36
N CYS A 110 12.57 -3.83 -2.71
CA CYS A 110 12.58 -3.30 -4.07
C CYS A 110 13.26 -4.26 -5.05
N GLY A 111 14.45 -4.76 -4.72
CA GLY A 111 15.18 -5.71 -5.56
C GLY A 111 14.44 -7.03 -5.77
N ALA A 112 13.86 -7.59 -4.70
CA ALA A 112 13.07 -8.82 -4.78
C ALA A 112 11.81 -8.64 -5.63
N THR A 113 11.10 -7.51 -5.48
CA THR A 113 9.89 -7.21 -6.26
C THR A 113 10.20 -6.90 -7.72
N LEU A 114 11.31 -6.21 -8.02
CA LEU A 114 11.80 -6.03 -9.38
C LEU A 114 12.20 -7.36 -10.03
N GLY A 115 12.89 -8.24 -9.29
CA GLY A 115 13.23 -9.58 -9.75
C GLY A 115 12.00 -10.41 -10.08
N PHE A 116 10.97 -10.36 -9.22
CA PHE A 116 9.67 -10.97 -9.48
C PHE A 116 8.95 -10.35 -10.68
N LEU A 117 8.98 -9.02 -10.82
CA LEU A 117 8.33 -8.27 -11.89
C LEU A 117 8.82 -8.69 -13.29
N VAL A 118 10.07 -9.11 -13.44
CA VAL A 118 10.60 -9.65 -14.71
C VAL A 118 9.73 -10.81 -15.23
N TRP A 119 9.19 -11.63 -14.33
CA TRP A 119 8.35 -12.80 -14.61
C TRP A 119 6.86 -12.51 -14.50
N ASN A 120 6.48 -11.47 -13.74
CA ASN A 120 5.09 -11.09 -13.49
C ASN A 120 4.57 -10.00 -14.44
N LYS A 121 5.42 -9.35 -15.24
CA LYS A 121 4.98 -8.37 -16.26
C LYS A 121 4.08 -9.00 -17.33
N PRO A 122 3.15 -8.25 -17.96
CA PRO A 122 2.27 -8.80 -18.98
C PRO A 122 3.03 -9.29 -20.23
N PRO A 123 2.75 -10.52 -20.75
CA PRO A 123 1.93 -11.58 -20.14
C PRO A 123 2.67 -12.30 -19.00
N ALA A 124 2.03 -12.43 -17.83
CA ALA A 124 2.66 -13.02 -16.65
C ALA A 124 2.97 -14.51 -16.81
N ARG A 125 4.16 -14.93 -16.35
CA ARG A 125 4.57 -16.34 -16.25
C ARG A 125 4.36 -16.93 -14.86
N ILE A 126 4.42 -16.07 -13.84
CA ILE A 126 4.12 -16.41 -12.45
C ILE A 126 3.22 -15.32 -11.85
N TYR A 127 2.27 -15.75 -11.02
CA TYR A 127 1.34 -14.89 -10.30
C TYR A 127 1.80 -14.75 -8.85
N MET A 128 1.46 -13.63 -8.22
CA MET A 128 1.88 -13.33 -6.85
C MET A 128 1.06 -14.13 -5.83
N GLY A 129 -0.24 -14.28 -6.08
CA GLY A 129 -1.16 -15.01 -5.20
C GLY A 129 -1.38 -14.29 -3.87
N ASP A 130 -2.25 -14.84 -3.04
CA ASP A 130 -2.51 -14.28 -1.71
C ASP A 130 -1.28 -14.41 -0.81
N ALA A 131 -0.49 -15.48 -0.97
CA ALA A 131 0.78 -15.66 -0.26
C ALA A 131 1.73 -14.46 -0.46
N GLY A 132 1.98 -14.10 -1.72
CA GLY A 132 2.90 -13.02 -2.07
C GLY A 132 2.34 -11.64 -1.71
N ALA A 133 1.06 -11.40 -2.00
CA ALA A 133 0.45 -10.10 -1.78
C ALA A 133 0.36 -9.75 -0.29
N LEU A 134 -0.04 -10.71 0.56
CA LEU A 134 -0.07 -10.50 2.01
C LEU A 134 1.33 -10.35 2.61
N PHE A 135 2.30 -11.15 2.14
CA PHE A 135 3.69 -11.03 2.56
C PHE A 135 4.24 -9.63 2.28
N LEU A 136 4.12 -9.16 1.04
CA LEU A 136 4.64 -7.86 0.62
C LEU A 136 3.87 -6.71 1.29
N GLY A 137 2.55 -6.83 1.42
CA GLY A 137 1.71 -5.82 2.06
C GLY A 137 2.10 -5.57 3.51
N VAL A 138 2.39 -6.61 4.29
CA VAL A 138 2.80 -6.47 5.69
C VAL A 138 4.20 -5.91 5.81
N LEU A 139 5.13 -6.33 4.94
CA LEU A 139 6.49 -5.79 4.92
C LEU A 139 6.48 -4.29 4.62
N ILE A 140 5.81 -3.88 3.55
CA ILE A 140 5.81 -2.47 3.16
C ILE A 140 5.03 -1.60 4.15
N ALA A 141 3.95 -2.12 4.74
CA ALA A 141 3.22 -1.44 5.82
C ALA A 141 4.10 -1.21 7.06
N SER A 142 4.88 -2.23 7.44
CA SER A 142 5.76 -2.15 8.61
C SER A 142 6.94 -1.20 8.36
N LEU A 143 7.53 -1.25 7.16
CA LEU A 143 8.64 -0.37 6.80
C LEU A 143 8.21 1.09 6.65
N SER A 144 7.04 1.34 6.02
CA SER A 144 6.54 2.71 5.85
C SER A 144 6.12 3.36 7.16
N LEU A 145 5.60 2.57 8.10
CA LEU A 145 5.19 3.04 9.43
C LEU A 145 6.38 3.31 10.35
N ARG A 146 7.49 2.59 10.16
CA ARG A 146 8.75 2.81 10.90
C ARG A 146 9.63 3.90 10.32
N LEU A 147 9.39 4.32 9.09
CA LEU A 147 10.11 5.43 8.49
C LEU A 147 9.82 6.68 9.32
N ASP A 148 10.87 7.31 9.83
CA ASP A 148 10.81 8.71 10.23
C ASP A 148 11.04 9.59 8.99
N PRO A 149 10.01 10.27 8.46
CA PRO A 149 10.16 11.04 7.24
C PRO A 149 10.90 12.37 7.44
N ASN A 150 11.17 12.77 8.70
CA ASN A 150 11.80 14.05 9.09
C ASN A 150 11.13 15.37 8.62
N PRO A 151 9.82 15.51 8.30
CA PRO A 151 9.25 16.82 8.03
C PRO A 151 8.98 17.56 9.35
N ILE A 152 9.04 18.89 9.30
CA ILE A 152 8.86 19.77 10.46
C ILE A 152 7.37 19.80 10.88
N ASN A 153 6.44 19.66 9.92
CA ASN A 153 5.01 19.63 10.15
C ASN A 153 4.48 18.20 10.38
N ARG A 154 3.83 17.99 11.53
CA ARG A 154 3.23 16.69 11.93
C ARG A 154 2.24 16.13 10.89
N ILE A 155 1.43 16.98 10.26
CA ILE A 155 0.46 16.54 9.22
C ILE A 155 1.21 16.00 8.01
N SER A 156 2.29 16.69 7.62
CA SER A 156 3.14 16.27 6.51
C SER A 156 3.87 14.96 6.81
N SER A 157 4.22 14.69 8.09
CA SER A 157 4.77 13.39 8.51
C SER A 157 3.83 12.23 8.21
N PHE A 158 2.52 12.39 8.46
CA PHE A 158 1.53 11.36 8.15
C PHE A 158 1.27 11.20 6.65
N ALA A 159 1.42 12.28 5.86
CA ALA A 159 1.18 12.25 4.43
C ALA A 159 2.21 11.40 3.67
N VAL A 160 3.48 11.40 4.10
CA VAL A 160 4.58 10.68 3.42
C VAL A 160 4.31 9.18 3.23
N PRO A 161 4.04 8.38 4.28
CA PRO A 161 3.77 6.95 4.11
C PRO A 161 2.47 6.67 3.34
N ILE A 162 1.47 7.56 3.42
CA ILE A 162 0.24 7.48 2.62
C ILE A 162 0.57 7.69 1.14
N PHE A 163 1.38 8.69 0.81
CA PHE A 163 1.74 9.01 -0.57
C PHE A 163 2.61 7.93 -1.21
N LEU A 164 3.53 7.31 -0.45
CA LEU A 164 4.28 6.16 -0.94
C LEU A 164 3.36 5.01 -1.40
N LEU A 165 2.18 4.85 -0.80
CA LEU A 165 1.24 3.76 -1.08
C LEU A 165 -0.11 4.26 -1.62
N ALA A 166 -0.12 5.46 -2.20
CA ALA A 166 -1.35 6.17 -2.53
C ALA A 166 -2.26 5.40 -3.50
N ILE A 167 -1.67 4.71 -4.48
CA ILE A 167 -2.41 4.02 -5.54
C ILE A 167 -3.02 2.69 -5.08
N PRO A 168 -2.30 1.81 -4.36
CA PRO A 168 -2.97 0.68 -3.70
C PRO A 168 -4.07 1.10 -2.74
N ILE A 169 -3.86 2.16 -1.95
CA ILE A 169 -4.89 2.69 -1.03
C ILE A 169 -6.09 3.23 -1.83
N LEU A 170 -5.85 3.92 -2.95
CA LEU A 170 -6.89 4.42 -3.84
C LEU A 170 -7.73 3.29 -4.43
N ASP A 171 -7.08 2.23 -4.91
CA ASP A 171 -7.76 1.06 -5.47
C ASP A 171 -8.68 0.38 -4.45
N ALA A 172 -8.13 0.09 -3.27
CA ALA A 172 -8.90 -0.49 -2.18
C ALA A 172 -10.08 0.41 -1.78
N SER A 173 -9.83 1.71 -1.66
CA SER A 173 -10.86 2.69 -1.27
C SER A 173 -12.00 2.77 -2.28
N VAL A 174 -11.69 2.79 -3.59
CA VAL A 174 -12.69 2.80 -4.68
C VAL A 174 -13.48 1.50 -4.68
N ALA A 175 -12.79 0.35 -4.62
CA ALA A 175 -13.43 -0.97 -4.62
C ALA A 175 -14.36 -1.15 -3.42
N VAL A 176 -13.91 -0.82 -2.21
CA VAL A 176 -14.72 -0.93 -0.98
C VAL A 176 -15.92 0.03 -1.04
N THR A 177 -15.71 1.29 -1.44
CA THR A 177 -16.81 2.26 -1.55
C THR A 177 -17.91 1.80 -2.51
N LYS A 178 -17.53 1.25 -3.66
CA LYS A 178 -18.46 0.70 -4.65
C LYS A 178 -19.20 -0.52 -4.13
N ARG A 179 -18.50 -1.45 -3.48
CA ARG A 179 -19.10 -2.65 -2.88
C ARG A 179 -20.14 -2.28 -1.83
N LEU A 180 -19.80 -1.37 -0.92
CA LEU A 180 -20.73 -0.86 0.09
C LEU A 180 -21.96 -0.17 -0.52
N LYS A 181 -21.78 0.65 -1.57
CA LYS A 181 -22.90 1.29 -2.28
C LYS A 181 -23.85 0.29 -2.96
N ARG A 182 -23.38 -0.90 -3.32
CA ARG A 182 -24.20 -1.98 -3.87
C ARG A 182 -24.74 -2.95 -2.81
N GLY A 183 -24.42 -2.75 -1.54
CA GLY A 183 -24.82 -3.65 -0.45
C GLY A 183 -24.09 -4.99 -0.44
N VAL A 184 -22.94 -5.11 -1.12
CA VAL A 184 -22.13 -6.33 -1.13
C VAL A 184 -20.94 -6.23 -0.18
N SER A 185 -20.47 -7.37 0.32
CA SER A 185 -19.37 -7.42 1.29
C SER A 185 -18.09 -6.82 0.71
N PRO A 186 -17.36 -5.97 1.46
CA PRO A 186 -16.03 -5.48 1.06
C PRO A 186 -15.02 -6.59 0.75
N PHE A 187 -15.17 -7.75 1.40
CA PHE A 187 -14.28 -8.91 1.23
C PHE A 187 -14.63 -9.81 0.04
N GLN A 188 -15.71 -9.49 -0.69
CA GLN A 188 -16.07 -10.22 -1.89
C GLN A 188 -15.20 -9.76 -3.06
N GLY A 189 -14.58 -10.69 -3.80
CA GLY A 189 -13.84 -10.37 -5.02
C GLY A 189 -14.76 -9.79 -6.11
N GLY A 190 -14.24 -8.89 -6.94
CA GLY A 190 -15.00 -8.25 -8.01
C GLY A 190 -14.12 -7.44 -8.97
N ARG A 191 -14.66 -7.05 -10.13
CA ARG A 191 -13.95 -6.27 -11.17
C ARG A 191 -13.94 -4.75 -10.91
N ASP A 192 -14.01 -4.34 -9.66
CA ASP A 192 -14.25 -2.94 -9.29
C ASP A 192 -12.97 -2.09 -9.16
N HIS A 193 -11.82 -2.70 -9.47
CA HIS A 193 -10.48 -2.15 -9.31
C HIS A 193 -10.13 -1.11 -10.39
N LEU A 194 -9.15 -0.25 -10.09
CA LEU A 194 -8.66 0.80 -10.99
C LEU A 194 -8.21 0.25 -12.34
N SER A 195 -7.56 -0.91 -12.35
CA SER A 195 -7.08 -1.54 -13.58
C SER A 195 -8.25 -1.91 -14.52
N HIS A 196 -9.28 -2.56 -13.99
CA HIS A 196 -10.49 -2.93 -14.72
C HIS A 196 -11.22 -1.68 -15.22
N ARG A 197 -11.31 -0.64 -14.39
CA ARG A 197 -11.88 0.65 -14.79
C ARG A 197 -11.12 1.32 -15.94
N LEU A 198 -9.79 1.29 -15.92
CA LEU A 198 -8.97 1.81 -17.02
C LEU A 198 -9.16 0.97 -18.29
N MET A 199 -9.12 -0.37 -18.16
CA MET A 199 -9.33 -1.29 -19.27
C MET A 199 -10.73 -1.15 -19.89
N GLY A 200 -11.75 -0.88 -19.08
CA GLY A 200 -13.10 -0.65 -19.57
C GLY A 200 -13.33 0.66 -20.29
N ARG A 201 -12.31 1.51 -20.37
CA ARG A 201 -12.27 2.66 -21.30
C ARG A 201 -11.54 2.33 -22.61
N GLY A 202 -11.25 1.06 -22.87
CA GLY A 202 -10.49 0.62 -24.04
C GLY A 202 -8.98 0.82 -23.89
N ILE A 203 -8.48 1.08 -22.67
CA ILE A 203 -7.03 1.18 -22.43
C ILE A 203 -6.45 -0.24 -22.38
N GLU A 204 -5.47 -0.52 -23.23
CA GLU A 204 -4.78 -1.80 -23.27
C GLU A 204 -4.15 -2.16 -21.90
N LYS A 205 -4.21 -3.44 -21.50
CA LYS A 205 -3.67 -3.96 -20.22
C LYS A 205 -2.26 -3.44 -19.90
N ARG A 206 -1.34 -3.45 -20.88
CA ARG A 206 0.03 -2.97 -20.70
C ARG A 206 0.10 -1.47 -20.38
N LYS A 207 -0.70 -0.66 -21.08
CA LYS A 207 -0.80 0.79 -20.83
C LYS A 207 -1.42 1.08 -19.47
N THR A 208 -2.43 0.32 -19.07
CA THR A 208 -3.05 0.39 -17.74
C THR A 208 -2.01 0.21 -16.63
N VAL A 209 -1.16 -0.83 -16.73
CA VAL A 209 -0.09 -1.08 -15.75
C VAL A 209 0.90 0.11 -15.70
N PHE A 210 1.32 0.64 -16.86
CA PHE A 210 2.20 1.82 -16.88
C PHE A 210 1.56 3.07 -16.28
N ILE A 211 0.26 3.29 -16.49
CA ILE A 211 -0.46 4.40 -15.86
C ILE A 211 -0.44 4.25 -14.33
N LEU A 212 -0.70 3.04 -13.82
CA LEU A 212 -0.65 2.78 -12.39
C LEU A 212 0.74 3.03 -11.80
N TRP A 213 1.80 2.58 -12.48
CA TRP A 213 3.19 2.86 -12.06
C TRP A 213 3.54 4.34 -12.12
N PHE A 214 3.10 5.05 -13.16
CA PHE A 214 3.30 6.48 -13.28
C PHE A 214 2.63 7.22 -12.11
N LEU A 215 1.38 6.88 -11.80
CA LEU A 215 0.67 7.47 -10.67
C LEU A 215 1.34 7.13 -9.32
N SER A 216 1.80 5.89 -9.12
CA SER A 216 2.57 5.51 -7.92
C SER A 216 3.85 6.34 -7.79
N THR A 217 4.56 6.55 -8.90
CA THR A 217 5.78 7.37 -8.93
C THR A 217 5.47 8.83 -8.64
N LEU A 218 4.37 9.37 -9.19
CA LEU A 218 3.94 10.75 -8.95
C LEU A 218 3.70 11.01 -7.46
N PHE A 219 2.95 10.16 -6.78
CA PHE A 219 2.72 10.32 -5.34
C PHE A 219 3.99 10.06 -4.52
N ALA A 220 4.83 9.09 -4.89
CA ALA A 220 6.10 8.87 -4.21
C ALA A 220 7.06 10.08 -4.36
N LEU A 221 7.06 10.76 -5.50
CA LEU A 221 7.79 12.02 -5.69
C LEU A 221 7.23 13.16 -4.83
N LEU A 222 5.90 13.23 -4.63
CA LEU A 222 5.31 14.18 -3.67
C LEU A 222 5.77 13.88 -2.23
N ALA A 223 5.93 12.60 -1.87
CA ALA A 223 6.45 12.20 -0.57
C ALA A 223 7.90 12.68 -0.36
N VAL A 224 8.75 12.55 -1.38
CA VAL A 224 10.13 13.11 -1.38
C VAL A 224 10.11 14.63 -1.37
N ALA A 225 9.22 15.27 -2.13
CA ALA A 225 9.11 16.72 -2.15
C ALA A 225 8.76 17.28 -0.77
N ILE A 226 7.92 16.57 0.01
CA ILE A 226 7.64 16.92 1.41
C ILE A 226 8.89 16.84 2.28
N SER A 227 9.71 15.77 2.16
CA SER A 227 10.87 15.58 3.04
C SER A 227 12.01 16.58 2.80
N ILE A 228 12.02 17.26 1.65
CA ILE A 228 13.04 18.27 1.30
C ILE A 228 12.49 19.69 1.28
N ALA A 229 11.17 19.87 1.43
CA ALA A 229 10.55 21.18 1.40
C ALA A 229 10.91 21.98 2.66
N PRO A 230 11.07 23.30 2.56
CA PRO A 230 11.09 24.15 3.75
C PRO A 230 9.70 24.11 4.43
N TYR A 231 9.67 24.35 5.74
CA TYR A 231 8.47 24.26 6.59
C TYR A 231 7.18 24.83 5.98
N TRP A 232 7.25 26.03 5.37
CA TRP A 232 6.09 26.70 4.80
C TRP A 232 5.54 26.04 3.53
N LEU A 233 6.35 25.24 2.82
CA LEU A 233 5.95 24.49 1.64
C LEU A 233 5.46 23.07 1.96
N GLU A 234 5.93 22.46 3.05
CA GLU A 234 5.56 21.07 3.39
C GLU A 234 4.04 20.87 3.40
N GLY A 235 3.30 21.78 4.05
CA GLY A 235 1.85 21.72 4.13
C GLY A 235 1.15 21.97 2.79
N VAL A 236 1.73 22.81 1.93
CA VAL A 236 1.18 23.10 0.59
C VAL A 236 1.34 21.87 -0.31
N VAL A 237 2.51 21.23 -0.31
CA VAL A 237 2.77 20.01 -1.09
C VAL A 237 1.89 18.86 -0.60
N ALA A 238 1.78 18.67 0.72
CA ALA A 238 0.88 17.68 1.32
C ALA A 238 -0.57 17.95 0.94
N GLY A 239 -1.05 19.20 1.07
CA GLY A 239 -2.41 19.59 0.70
C GLY A 239 -2.70 19.36 -0.78
N PHE A 240 -1.77 19.70 -1.66
CA PHE A 240 -1.88 19.44 -3.10
C PHE A 240 -1.97 17.94 -3.40
N GLY A 241 -1.12 17.12 -2.78
CA GLY A 241 -1.17 15.67 -2.96
C GLY A 241 -2.48 15.07 -2.46
N VAL A 242 -2.99 15.50 -1.30
CA VAL A 242 -4.31 15.06 -0.79
C VAL A 242 -5.42 15.47 -1.74
N PHE A 243 -5.42 16.71 -2.21
CA PHE A 243 -6.37 17.19 -3.21
C PHE A 243 -6.36 16.32 -4.47
N LEU A 244 -5.17 16.07 -5.03
CA LEU A 244 -5.01 15.25 -6.22
C LEU A 244 -5.52 13.81 -6.01
N TRP A 245 -5.23 13.22 -4.84
CA TRP A 245 -5.72 11.91 -4.48
C TRP A 245 -7.25 11.86 -4.41
N ILE A 246 -7.89 12.88 -3.80
CA ILE A 246 -9.35 13.00 -3.74
C ILE A 246 -9.94 13.15 -5.15
N VAL A 247 -9.32 13.95 -6.02
CA VAL A 247 -9.76 14.07 -7.42
C VAL A 247 -9.75 12.72 -8.12
N PHE A 248 -8.67 11.94 -7.99
CA PHE A 248 -8.63 10.59 -8.56
C PHE A 248 -9.66 9.66 -7.91
N PHE A 249 -9.84 9.71 -6.60
CA PHE A 249 -10.85 8.91 -5.90
C PHE A 249 -12.26 9.19 -6.42
N ILE A 250 -12.63 10.47 -6.57
CA ILE A 250 -13.91 10.88 -7.15
C ILE A 250 -14.01 10.41 -8.60
N PHE A 251 -12.98 10.67 -9.41
CA PHE A 251 -12.95 10.27 -10.83
C PHE A 251 -13.19 8.78 -11.04
N PHE A 252 -12.51 7.91 -10.28
CA PHE A 252 -12.66 6.46 -10.40
C PHE A 252 -13.95 5.94 -9.74
N THR A 253 -14.40 6.56 -8.66
CA THR A 253 -15.66 6.17 -7.98
C THR A 253 -16.89 6.49 -8.83
N PHE A 254 -16.93 7.62 -9.55
CA PHE A 254 -18.07 7.97 -10.40
C PHE A 254 -17.99 7.41 -11.81
N GLN A 255 -16.92 6.68 -12.12
CA GLN A 255 -16.85 5.94 -13.37
C GLN A 255 -17.93 4.84 -13.41
N LYS A 256 -18.59 4.71 -14.57
CA LYS A 256 -19.50 3.59 -14.85
C LYS A 256 -18.71 2.29 -14.81
N ASP A 257 -19.29 1.30 -14.13
CA ASP A 257 -18.74 -0.04 -14.09
C ASP A 257 -19.03 -0.70 -15.45
N GLU A 258 -18.12 -1.52 -15.96
CA GLU A 258 -18.43 -2.35 -17.14
C GLU A 258 -19.52 -3.34 -16.74
N ASN A 259 -20.63 -3.33 -17.49
CA ASN A 259 -21.69 -4.35 -17.38
C ASN A 259 -21.24 -5.65 -18.04
#